data_AF-A0A9D0Q372-F1
#
_entry.id   AF-A0A9D0Q372-F1
#
_cell.length_a   1.000
_cell.length_b   1.000
_cell.length_c   1.000
_cell.angle_alpha   90.00
_cell.angle_beta   90.00
_cell.angle_gamma   90.00
#
_symmetry.space_group_name_H-M   'P 1'
#
loop_
_entity.id
_entity.type
_entity.pdbx_description
1 polymer ?
#
loop_
_entity_poly.entity_id
_entity_poly.type
_entity_poly.pdbx_seq_one_letter_code
_entity_poly.pdbx_strand_id
1 'polypeptide(L)'
;MSSLYHRLAFVLLGVFLLLASLLFLLYESSTKHLQLETSQKLHLHLAEYLVQEIKLFKKNQLDIKRVKEAFSKVMHIDPATELYIIDPKGKVLAYDAPDEKIKQYYIDLHPIKRFLKHPDKLPIVGDDPRSIQQKVFSVAPIYKNIPYHGTQSLVGYLYIIIEGELYDSIATTIKENKTWRHGLFLIDRKS
;
A
#
# COMPACT_ATOMS: atom_id res chain seq x y z
N MET A 1 45.98 37.86 -8.91
CA MET A 1 44.58 38.09 -8.50
C MET A 1 43.61 36.98 -8.93
N SER A 2 43.96 36.05 -9.83
CA SER A 2 43.08 34.96 -10.28
C SER A 2 42.87 33.82 -9.27
N SER A 3 43.88 33.49 -8.45
CA SER A 3 43.85 32.35 -7.51
C SER A 3 42.76 32.46 -6.42
N LEU A 4 42.47 33.66 -5.93
CA LEU A 4 41.46 33.88 -4.89
C LEU A 4 40.03 33.65 -5.41
N TYR A 5 39.73 34.13 -6.62
CA TYR A 5 38.42 33.97 -7.26
C TYR A 5 38.13 32.51 -7.59
N HIS A 6 39.12 31.73 -8.05
CA HIS A 6 38.92 30.30 -8.31
C HIS A 6 38.63 29.53 -7.02
N ARG A 7 39.34 29.84 -5.92
CA ARG A 7 39.09 29.20 -4.62
C ARG A 7 37.68 29.50 -4.11
N LEU A 8 37.24 30.76 -4.22
CA LEU A 8 35.88 31.15 -3.86
C LEU A 8 34.83 30.48 -4.76
N ALA A 9 35.09 30.39 -6.07
CA ALA A 9 34.20 29.72 -7.02
C ALA A 9 34.05 28.22 -6.73
N PHE A 10 35.13 27.50 -6.38
CA PHE A 10 35.05 26.09 -6.02
C PHE A 10 34.30 25.86 -4.69
N VAL A 11 34.49 26.74 -3.70
CA VAL A 11 33.71 26.68 -2.46
C VAL A 11 32.24 26.92 -2.74
N LEU A 12 31.91 27.93 -3.54
CA LEU A 12 30.53 28.23 -3.93
C LEU A 12 29.90 27.07 -4.69
N LEU A 13 30.64 26.46 -5.63
CA LEU A 13 30.20 25.29 -6.39
C LEU A 13 29.96 24.08 -5.48
N GLY A 14 30.85 23.82 -4.53
CA GLY A 14 30.70 22.75 -3.56
C GLY A 14 29.45 22.93 -2.68
N VAL A 15 29.22 24.15 -2.20
CA VAL A 15 28.00 24.50 -1.44
C VAL A 15 26.75 24.34 -2.30
N PHE A 16 26.79 24.77 -3.56
CA PHE A 16 25.67 24.63 -4.48
C PHE A 16 25.32 23.16 -4.74
N LEU A 17 26.31 22.30 -4.97
CA LEU A 17 26.09 20.87 -5.16
C LEU A 17 25.55 20.19 -3.91
N LEU A 18 26.04 20.57 -2.73
CA LEU A 18 25.51 20.09 -1.45
C LEU A 18 24.04 20.47 -1.27
N LEU A 19 23.68 21.72 -1.53
CA LEU A 19 22.29 22.20 -1.44
C LEU A 19 21.40 21.50 -2.47
N ALA A 20 21.84 21.37 -3.72
CA ALA A 20 21.10 20.67 -4.76
C ALA A 20 20.84 19.21 -4.40
N SER A 21 21.86 18.51 -3.86
CA SER A 21 21.72 17.12 -3.40
C SER A 21 20.73 17.01 -2.23
N LEU A 22 20.81 17.91 -1.25
CA LEU A 22 19.89 17.94 -0.12
C LEU A 22 18.44 18.19 -0.58
N LEU A 23 18.22 19.18 -1.44
CA LEU A 23 16.90 19.50 -1.99
C LEU A 23 16.33 18.32 -2.80
N PHE A 24 17.17 17.66 -3.59
CA PHE A 24 16.76 16.48 -4.36
C PHE A 24 16.28 15.34 -3.47
N LEU A 25 17.01 15.03 -2.39
CA LEU A 25 16.62 14.00 -1.42
C LEU A 25 15.30 14.32 -0.72
N LEU A 26 15.11 15.58 -0.33
CA LEU A 26 13.86 16.05 0.29
C LEU A 26 12.69 15.93 -0.69
N TYR A 27 12.87 16.37 -1.93
CA TYR A 27 11.84 16.32 -2.97
C TYR A 27 11.36 14.89 -3.25
N GLU A 28 12.30 13.95 -3.40
CA GLU A 28 12.00 12.52 -3.61
C GLU A 28 11.19 11.93 -2.45
N SER A 29 11.59 12.23 -1.21
CA SER A 29 10.88 11.74 -0.02
C SER A 29 9.47 12.30 0.09
N SER A 30 9.30 13.61 -0.13
CA SER A 30 7.99 14.27 -0.09
C SER A 30 7.05 13.73 -1.15
N THR A 31 7.57 13.46 -2.36
CA THR A 31 6.79 12.92 -3.47
C THR A 31 6.23 11.54 -3.14
N LYS A 32 7.06 10.65 -2.57
CA LYS A 32 6.61 9.30 -2.18
C LYS A 32 5.55 9.32 -1.09
N HIS A 33 5.74 10.15 -0.07
CA HIS A 33 4.75 10.31 0.99
C HIS A 33 3.39 10.77 0.43
N LEU A 34 3.42 11.79 -0.43
CA LEU A 34 2.21 12.31 -1.07
C LEU A 34 1.51 11.26 -1.95
N GLN A 35 2.28 10.45 -2.68
CA GLN A 35 1.73 9.36 -3.49
C GLN A 35 1.01 8.32 -2.63
N LEU A 36 1.65 7.83 -1.57
CA LEU A 36 1.05 6.86 -0.65
C LEU A 36 -0.21 7.43 0.02
N GLU A 37 -0.15 8.68 0.48
CA GLU A 37 -1.29 9.35 1.10
C GLU A 37 -2.46 9.51 0.13
N THR A 38 -2.17 9.93 -1.11
CA THR A 38 -3.20 10.09 -2.15
C THR A 38 -3.82 8.75 -2.51
N SER A 39 -3.00 7.74 -2.74
CA SER A 39 -3.45 6.38 -3.06
C SER A 39 -4.34 5.82 -1.93
N GLN A 40 -3.92 5.99 -0.67
CA GLN A 40 -4.72 5.54 0.47
C GLN A 40 -6.02 6.33 0.64
N LYS A 41 -6.00 7.65 0.42
CA LYS A 41 -7.20 8.50 0.47
C LYS A 41 -8.24 8.06 -0.57
N LEU A 42 -7.82 7.76 -1.79
CA LEU A 42 -8.71 7.31 -2.85
C LEU A 42 -9.41 5.98 -2.54
N HIS A 43 -8.73 5.10 -1.80
CA HIS A 43 -9.25 3.79 -1.44
C HIS A 43 -9.75 3.71 0.00
N LEU A 44 -9.86 4.84 0.71
CA LEU A 44 -10.15 4.88 2.15
C LEU A 44 -11.38 4.03 2.52
N HIS A 45 -12.46 4.18 1.75
CA HIS A 45 -13.75 3.49 1.99
C HIS A 45 -13.94 2.20 1.20
N LEU A 46 -12.94 1.72 0.46
CA LEU A 46 -13.07 0.54 -0.39
C LEU A 46 -13.50 -0.70 0.41
N ALA A 47 -12.81 -0.98 1.52
CA ALA A 47 -13.15 -2.13 2.36
C ALA A 47 -14.55 -2.00 2.98
N GLU A 48 -14.95 -0.79 3.37
CA GLU A 48 -16.26 -0.53 3.96
C GLU A 48 -17.39 -0.80 2.96
N TYR A 49 -17.25 -0.25 1.75
CA TYR A 49 -18.17 -0.48 0.64
C TYR A 49 -18.33 -1.97 0.35
N LEU A 50 -17.22 -2.71 0.27
CA LEU A 50 -17.25 -4.14 -0.04
C LEU A 50 -17.89 -4.99 1.06
N VAL A 51 -17.68 -4.66 2.34
CA VAL A 51 -18.36 -5.35 3.45
C VAL A 51 -19.87 -5.14 3.40
N GLN A 52 -20.34 -3.97 2.97
CA GLN A 52 -21.77 -3.64 2.87
C GLN A 52 -22.43 -4.31 1.66
N GLU A 53 -21.76 -4.34 0.51
CA GLU A 53 -22.31 -4.91 -0.73
C GLU A 53 -22.24 -6.44 -0.76
N ILE A 54 -21.14 -7.01 -0.26
CA ILE A 54 -20.93 -8.46 -0.31
C ILE A 54 -21.63 -9.08 0.90
N LYS A 55 -22.60 -9.96 0.64
CA LYS A 55 -23.19 -10.81 1.69
C LYS A 55 -22.17 -11.87 2.13
N LEU A 56 -21.20 -11.46 2.95
CA LEU A 56 -20.09 -12.30 3.46
C LEU A 56 -20.59 -13.49 4.31
N PHE A 57 -21.79 -13.37 4.89
CA PHE A 57 -22.38 -14.37 5.77
C PHE A 57 -23.47 -15.20 5.08
N LYS A 58 -23.43 -16.53 5.30
CA LYS A 58 -24.53 -17.46 5.01
C LYS A 58 -24.85 -18.26 6.27
N LYS A 59 -26.13 -18.33 6.67
CA LYS A 59 -26.56 -19.09 7.87
C LYS A 59 -25.71 -18.77 9.11
N ASN A 60 -25.39 -17.49 9.33
CA ASN A 60 -24.65 -17.03 10.48
C ASN A 60 -23.16 -17.49 10.53
N GLN A 61 -22.60 -18.01 9.45
CA GLN A 61 -21.18 -18.35 9.34
C GLN A 61 -20.56 -17.62 8.13
N LEU A 62 -19.27 -17.31 8.23
CA LEU A 62 -18.50 -16.70 7.13
C LEU A 62 -18.34 -17.75 6.03
N ASP A 63 -18.88 -17.48 4.84
CA ASP A 63 -18.82 -18.40 3.71
C ASP A 63 -17.55 -18.10 2.90
N ILE A 64 -16.42 -18.72 3.28
CA ILE A 64 -15.09 -18.47 2.68
C ILE A 64 -15.12 -18.60 1.15
N LYS A 65 -15.93 -19.52 0.61
CA LYS A 65 -16.06 -19.69 -0.84
C LYS A 65 -16.64 -18.44 -1.49
N ARG A 66 -17.72 -17.87 -0.92
CA ARG A 66 -18.30 -16.61 -1.41
C ARG A 66 -17.39 -15.41 -1.22
N VAL A 67 -16.64 -15.39 -0.12
CA VAL A 67 -15.62 -14.36 0.10
C VAL A 67 -14.62 -14.39 -1.06
N LYS A 68 -14.07 -15.57 -1.39
CA LYS A 68 -13.14 -15.73 -2.52
C LYS A 68 -13.78 -15.31 -3.84
N GLU A 69 -15.00 -15.77 -4.15
CA GLU A 69 -15.71 -15.36 -5.38
C GLU A 69 -15.91 -13.84 -5.48
N ALA A 70 -16.15 -13.17 -4.36
CA ALA A 70 -16.29 -11.72 -4.34
C ALA A 70 -14.94 -11.01 -4.50
N PHE A 71 -13.88 -11.54 -3.88
CA PHE A 71 -12.51 -11.02 -4.06
C PHE A 71 -12.09 -11.09 -5.53
N SER A 72 -12.33 -12.23 -6.20
CA SER A 72 -11.99 -12.38 -7.61
C SER A 72 -12.71 -11.37 -8.52
N LYS A 73 -13.92 -10.94 -8.17
CA LYS A 73 -14.65 -9.89 -8.91
C LYS A 73 -14.03 -8.51 -8.71
N VAL A 74 -13.64 -8.18 -7.48
CA VAL A 74 -12.96 -6.91 -7.18
C VAL A 74 -11.62 -6.86 -7.91
N MET A 75 -10.84 -7.94 -7.85
CA MET A 75 -9.55 -8.05 -8.55
C MET A 75 -9.68 -8.04 -10.08
N HIS A 76 -10.85 -8.33 -10.64
CA HIS A 76 -11.11 -8.14 -12.07
C HIS A 76 -11.20 -6.65 -12.45
N ILE A 77 -11.68 -5.82 -11.54
CA ILE A 77 -11.85 -4.37 -11.74
C ILE A 77 -10.54 -3.65 -11.39
N ASP A 78 -9.96 -3.99 -10.24
CA ASP A 78 -8.68 -3.47 -9.78
C ASP A 78 -7.73 -4.61 -9.42
N PRO A 79 -6.97 -5.14 -10.40
CA PRO A 79 -6.06 -6.25 -10.20
C PRO A 79 -4.84 -5.89 -9.36
N ALA A 80 -4.63 -4.61 -9.05
CA ALA A 80 -3.56 -4.17 -8.16
C ALA A 80 -3.95 -4.28 -6.67
N THR A 81 -5.21 -4.58 -6.35
CA THR A 81 -5.64 -4.78 -4.96
C THR A 81 -5.52 -6.23 -4.52
N GLU A 82 -5.24 -6.42 -3.22
CA GLU A 82 -5.20 -7.75 -2.62
C GLU A 82 -6.06 -7.77 -1.36
N LEU A 83 -6.95 -8.76 -1.27
CA LEU A 83 -7.99 -8.81 -0.24
C LEU A 83 -7.75 -9.97 0.73
N TYR A 84 -7.92 -9.67 2.00
CA TYR A 84 -7.69 -10.59 3.11
C TYR A 84 -8.82 -10.50 4.14
N ILE A 85 -9.21 -11.64 4.70
CA ILE A 85 -9.99 -11.67 5.94
C ILE A 85 -9.04 -11.90 7.10
N ILE A 86 -9.08 -10.99 8.06
CA ILE A 86 -8.24 -11.03 9.26
C ILE A 86 -9.14 -11.28 10.47
N ASP A 87 -8.76 -12.23 11.33
CA ASP A 87 -9.50 -12.46 12.57
C ASP A 87 -9.25 -11.33 13.59
N PRO A 88 -10.01 -11.25 14.69
CA PRO A 88 -9.83 -10.22 15.71
C PRO A 88 -8.48 -10.30 16.47
N LYS A 89 -7.67 -11.33 16.22
CA LYS A 89 -6.34 -11.55 16.79
C LYS A 89 -5.21 -11.28 15.78
N GLY A 90 -5.53 -10.88 14.55
CA GLY A 90 -4.55 -10.58 13.50
C GLY A 90 -4.21 -11.74 12.58
N LYS A 91 -4.86 -12.90 12.71
CA LYS A 91 -4.62 -14.06 11.84
C LYS A 91 -5.28 -13.89 10.48
N VAL A 92 -4.53 -14.17 9.41
CA VAL A 92 -5.07 -14.24 8.06
C VAL A 92 -5.91 -15.52 7.90
N LEU A 93 -7.21 -15.37 7.68
CA LEU A 93 -8.17 -16.48 7.54
C LEU A 93 -8.47 -16.85 6.09
N ALA A 94 -8.54 -15.86 5.20
CA ALA A 94 -8.89 -16.07 3.80
C ALA A 94 -8.24 -15.03 2.89
N TYR A 95 -7.89 -15.46 1.69
CA TYR A 95 -7.25 -14.66 0.63
C TYR A 95 -7.52 -15.31 -0.73
N ASP A 96 -7.42 -14.52 -1.79
CA ASP A 96 -7.48 -14.99 -3.19
C ASP A 96 -6.07 -15.00 -3.81
N ALA A 97 -5.25 -15.95 -3.37
CA ALA A 97 -3.87 -16.15 -3.79
C ALA A 97 -3.48 -17.63 -3.65
N PRO A 98 -2.49 -18.13 -4.40
CA PRO A 98 -1.78 -19.35 -4.03
C PRO A 98 -1.16 -19.21 -2.63
N ASP A 99 -1.27 -20.24 -1.79
CA ASP A 99 -0.79 -20.23 -0.40
C ASP A 99 0.71 -19.93 -0.30
N GLU A 100 1.50 -20.34 -1.29
CA GLU A 100 2.95 -20.10 -1.41
C GLU A 100 3.32 -18.61 -1.47
N LYS A 101 2.38 -17.75 -1.88
CA LYS A 101 2.60 -16.30 -1.92
C LYS A 101 2.47 -15.65 -0.55
N ILE A 102 1.83 -16.31 0.42
CA ILE A 102 1.66 -15.76 1.77
C ILE A 102 2.91 -15.99 2.59
N LYS A 103 3.57 -14.90 2.97
CA LYS A 103 4.78 -14.89 3.81
C LYS A 103 4.46 -14.62 5.27
N GLN A 104 3.37 -13.90 5.54
CA GLN A 104 2.92 -13.57 6.89
C GLN A 104 1.47 -14.02 7.11
N TYR A 105 1.26 -14.96 8.02
CA TYR A 105 -0.09 -15.44 8.39
C TYR A 105 -0.69 -14.68 9.57
N TYR A 106 0.07 -13.76 10.16
CA TYR A 106 -0.37 -12.86 11.22
C TYR A 106 0.12 -11.46 10.91
N ILE A 107 -0.73 -10.47 11.16
CA ILE A 107 -0.41 -9.04 10.98
C ILE A 107 -0.66 -8.26 12.27
N ASP A 108 0.06 -7.16 12.46
CA ASP A 108 -0.19 -6.26 13.58
C ASP A 108 -1.53 -5.53 13.41
N LEU A 109 -2.35 -5.54 14.46
CA LEU A 109 -3.63 -4.85 14.50
C LEU A 109 -3.50 -3.37 14.91
N HIS A 110 -2.35 -2.89 15.38
CA HIS A 110 -2.19 -1.48 15.74
C HIS A 110 -2.47 -0.52 14.57
N PRO A 111 -1.92 -0.73 13.35
CA PRO A 111 -2.25 0.11 12.20
C PRO A 111 -3.73 0.09 11.88
N ILE A 112 -4.38 -1.09 11.94
CA ILE A 112 -5.81 -1.25 11.67
C ILE A 112 -6.65 -0.44 12.67
N LYS A 113 -6.36 -0.58 13.97
CA LYS A 113 -7.04 0.19 15.02
C LYS A 113 -6.81 1.69 14.87
N ARG A 114 -5.60 2.10 14.49
CA ARG A 114 -5.27 3.51 14.23
C ARG A 114 -6.07 4.05 13.05
N PHE A 115 -6.15 3.30 11.95
CA PHE A 115 -6.92 3.65 10.77
C PHE A 115 -8.41 3.85 11.11
N LEU A 116 -9.01 2.87 11.81
CA LEU A 116 -10.43 2.92 12.18
C LEU A 116 -10.75 4.07 13.15
N LYS A 117 -9.79 4.49 14.00
CA LYS A 117 -9.98 5.59 14.95
C LYS A 117 -9.70 6.96 14.35
N HIS A 118 -8.76 7.04 13.41
CA HIS A 118 -8.23 8.28 12.85
C HIS A 118 -8.07 8.17 11.34
N PRO A 119 -9.16 8.03 10.57
CA PRO A 119 -9.10 7.82 9.12
C PRO A 119 -8.47 9.00 8.37
N ASP A 120 -8.44 10.21 8.96
CA ASP A 120 -7.85 11.41 8.34
C ASP A 120 -6.32 11.51 8.50
N LYS A 121 -5.70 10.69 9.37
CA LYS A 121 -4.26 10.73 9.66
C LYS A 121 -3.48 9.79 8.76
N LEU A 122 -3.48 10.10 7.47
CA LEU A 122 -2.84 9.30 6.42
C LEU A 122 -1.46 9.87 6.06
N PRO A 123 -0.55 9.04 5.48
CA PRO A 123 -0.70 7.62 5.22
C PRO A 123 -0.49 6.76 6.47
N ILE A 124 -1.23 5.65 6.56
CA ILE A 124 -1.08 4.60 7.56
C ILE A 124 -0.66 3.34 6.80
N VAL A 125 0.57 2.91 7.05
CA VAL A 125 1.07 1.64 6.54
C VAL A 125 0.86 0.52 7.55
N GLY A 126 0.63 -0.69 7.04
CA GLY A 126 0.44 -1.92 7.82
C GLY A 126 1.12 -3.10 7.12
N ASP A 127 1.20 -4.23 7.82
CA ASP A 127 1.88 -5.41 7.31
C ASP A 127 1.17 -5.96 6.07
N ASP A 128 1.95 -6.37 5.07
CA ASP A 128 1.49 -7.05 3.86
C ASP A 128 1.66 -8.56 4.03
N PRO A 129 0.58 -9.37 3.97
CA PRO A 129 0.67 -10.82 4.05
C PRO A 129 1.59 -11.48 2.99
N ARG A 130 1.83 -10.86 1.84
CA ARG A 130 2.68 -11.39 0.74
C ARG A 130 4.12 -10.85 0.74
N SER A 131 4.41 -9.87 1.58
CA SER A 131 5.72 -9.20 1.64
C SER A 131 6.24 -9.10 3.07
N ILE A 132 7.48 -8.66 3.25
CA ILE A 132 8.00 -8.21 4.55
C ILE A 132 7.88 -6.69 4.70
N GLN A 133 7.51 -5.99 3.63
CA GLN A 133 7.37 -4.54 3.61
C GLN A 133 5.97 -4.15 4.07
N GLN A 134 5.86 -2.97 4.66
CA GLN A 134 4.58 -2.40 5.03
C GLN A 134 4.02 -1.60 3.86
N LYS A 135 2.70 -1.68 3.67
CA LYS A 135 1.98 -1.01 2.58
C LYS A 135 0.79 -0.24 3.09
N VAL A 136 0.35 0.72 2.29
CA VAL A 136 -0.93 1.40 2.54
C VAL A 136 -2.08 0.42 2.30
N PHE A 137 -3.14 0.57 3.08
CA PHE A 137 -4.27 -0.35 3.07
C PHE A 137 -5.60 0.37 3.28
N SER A 138 -6.69 -0.31 2.93
CA SER A 138 -8.06 -0.02 3.35
C SER A 138 -8.54 -1.14 4.27
N VAL A 139 -9.30 -0.81 5.31
CA VAL A 139 -9.81 -1.82 6.24
C VAL A 139 -11.20 -1.49 6.73
N ALA A 140 -12.03 -2.52 6.90
CA ALA A 140 -13.35 -2.40 7.48
C ALA A 140 -13.66 -3.55 8.45
N PRO A 141 -14.30 -3.28 9.60
CA PRO A 141 -14.72 -4.31 10.52
C PRO A 141 -15.89 -5.13 9.96
N ILE A 142 -15.85 -6.44 10.18
CA ILE A 142 -16.91 -7.37 9.81
C ILE A 142 -17.66 -7.76 11.07
N TYR A 143 -18.90 -7.31 11.17
CA TYR A 143 -19.78 -7.63 12.28
C TYR A 143 -20.79 -8.70 11.91
N LYS A 144 -21.11 -9.56 12.89
CA LYS A 144 -22.19 -10.53 12.82
C LYS A 144 -23.28 -10.13 13.79
N ASN A 145 -24.52 -10.09 13.30
CA ASN A 145 -25.68 -9.82 14.13
C ASN A 145 -25.99 -11.03 15.01
N ILE A 146 -26.16 -10.84 16.32
CA ILE A 146 -26.57 -11.89 17.26
C ILE A 146 -28.11 -11.81 17.37
N PRO A 147 -28.86 -12.78 16.79
CA PRO A 147 -30.31 -12.68 16.62
C PRO A 147 -31.11 -12.50 17.92
N TYR A 148 -30.53 -12.91 19.05
CA TYR A 148 -31.21 -12.97 20.35
C TYR A 148 -30.84 -11.83 21.31
N HIS A 149 -29.80 -11.04 21.02
CA HIS A 149 -29.35 -9.97 21.91
C HIS A 149 -29.33 -8.58 21.27
N GLY A 150 -29.62 -8.46 19.97
CA GLY A 150 -29.51 -7.19 19.24
C GLY A 150 -28.08 -6.61 19.19
N THR A 151 -27.10 -7.38 19.68
CA THR A 151 -25.70 -6.98 19.77
C THR A 151 -24.95 -7.48 18.55
N GLN A 152 -24.06 -6.64 18.02
CA GLN A 152 -23.13 -7.02 16.97
C GLN A 152 -21.84 -7.54 17.60
N SER A 153 -21.34 -8.68 17.11
CA SER A 153 -20.04 -9.21 17.50
C SER A 153 -19.05 -9.06 16.35
N LEU A 154 -17.84 -8.57 16.66
CA LEU A 154 -16.75 -8.47 15.70
C LEU A 154 -16.25 -9.88 15.35
N VAL A 155 -16.39 -10.25 14.08
CA VAL A 155 -15.92 -11.55 13.56
C VAL A 155 -14.54 -11.43 12.95
N GLY A 156 -14.15 -10.24 12.51
CA GLY A 156 -12.86 -9.98 11.90
C GLY A 156 -12.84 -8.66 11.14
N TYR A 157 -11.89 -8.52 10.23
CA TYR A 157 -11.71 -7.36 9.38
C TYR A 157 -11.57 -7.80 7.92
N LEU A 158 -12.17 -7.04 7.00
CA LEU A 158 -11.78 -7.06 5.60
C LEU A 158 -10.58 -6.12 5.46
N TYR A 159 -9.42 -6.65 5.14
CA TYR A 159 -8.16 -5.92 5.00
C TYR A 159 -7.72 -5.98 3.54
N ILE A 160 -7.50 -4.81 2.94
CA ILE A 160 -7.19 -4.68 1.52
C ILE A 160 -5.86 -3.95 1.39
N ILE A 161 -4.85 -4.62 0.87
CA ILE A 161 -3.59 -4.00 0.49
C ILE A 161 -3.81 -3.25 -0.82
N ILE A 162 -3.43 -1.96 -0.81
CA ILE A 162 -3.44 -1.08 -1.97
C ILE A 162 -2.05 -1.16 -2.60
N GLU A 163 -1.97 -1.19 -3.94
CA GLU A 163 -0.69 -1.36 -4.66
C GLU A 163 0.02 -2.66 -4.26
N GLY A 164 -0.67 -3.78 -4.46
CA GLY A 164 -0.19 -5.13 -4.20
C GLY A 164 0.99 -5.58 -5.08
N GLU A 165 1.34 -6.85 -5.02
CA GLU A 165 2.50 -7.45 -5.70
C GLU A 165 2.54 -7.17 -7.22
N LEU A 166 1.36 -7.12 -7.87
CA LEU A 166 1.28 -6.82 -9.30
C LEU A 166 1.74 -5.38 -9.60
N TYR A 167 1.34 -4.42 -8.76
CA TYR A 167 1.80 -3.04 -8.91
C TYR A 167 3.31 -2.96 -8.75
N ASP A 168 3.88 -3.60 -7.72
CA ASP A 168 5.32 -3.63 -7.49
C ASP A 168 6.06 -4.16 -8.72
N SER A 169 5.58 -5.27 -9.29
CA SER A 169 6.19 -5.93 -10.46
C SER A 169 6.18 -5.03 -11.70
N ILE A 170 5.09 -4.28 -11.91
CA ILE A 170 4.99 -3.32 -13.02
C ILE A 170 5.88 -2.11 -12.76
N ALA A 171 5.87 -1.58 -11.53
CA ALA A 171 6.66 -0.42 -11.14
C ALA A 171 8.18 -0.67 -11.28
N THR A 172 8.67 -1.84 -10.87
CA THR A 172 10.08 -2.22 -11.06
C THR A 172 10.43 -2.31 -12.54
N THR A 173 9.60 -2.98 -13.35
CA THR A 173 9.81 -3.12 -14.80
C THR A 173 9.88 -1.75 -15.50
N ILE A 174 8.98 -0.82 -15.16
CA ILE A 174 8.99 0.54 -15.71
C ILE A 174 10.24 1.31 -15.28
N LYS A 175 10.64 1.19 -14.01
CA LYS A 175 11.83 1.87 -13.47
C LYS A 175 13.09 1.39 -14.16
N GLU A 176 13.22 0.08 -14.38
CA GLU A 176 14.34 -0.51 -15.13
C GLU A 176 14.39 0.05 -16.55
N ASN A 177 13.27 0.05 -17.28
CA ASN A 177 13.22 0.58 -18.65
C ASN A 177 13.51 2.10 -18.74
N LYS A 178 12.99 2.90 -17.81
CA LYS A 178 13.29 4.35 -17.76
C LYS A 178 14.77 4.64 -17.48
N THR A 179 15.42 3.82 -16.65
CA THR A 179 16.84 3.98 -16.34
C THR A 179 17.71 3.81 -17.60
N TRP A 180 17.36 2.88 -18.49
CA TRP A 180 18.05 2.68 -19.77
C TRP A 180 17.87 3.86 -20.74
N ARG A 181 16.69 4.49 -20.78
CA ARG A 181 16.42 5.63 -21.67
C ARG A 181 17.19 6.90 -21.28
N HIS A 182 17.43 7.14 -19.98
CA HIS A 182 18.29 8.24 -19.56
C HIS A 182 19.79 7.97 -19.84
N GLY A 183 20.21 6.70 -19.85
CA GLY A 183 21.57 6.31 -20.27
C GLY A 183 21.84 6.51 -21.77
N LEU A 184 20.84 6.23 -22.62
CA LEU A 184 21.01 6.36 -24.09
C LEU A 184 21.19 7.81 -24.56
N PHE A 185 20.59 8.79 -23.86
CA PHE A 185 20.78 10.21 -24.18
C PHE A 185 22.21 10.74 -23.91
N LEU A 186 23.02 10.03 -23.10
CA LEU A 186 24.42 10.38 -22.87
C LEU A 186 25.38 9.76 -23.89
N ILE A 187 24.95 8.72 -24.61
CA ILE A 187 25.78 8.01 -25.58
C ILE A 187 25.55 8.53 -27.01
N ASP A 188 24.35 9.01 -27.33
CA ASP A 188 23.99 9.40 -28.70
C ASP A 188 24.34 10.85 -29.08
N ARG A 189 25.04 11.58 -28.20
CA ARG A 189 25.52 12.97 -28.48
C ARG A 189 27.00 13.04 -28.87
N LYS A 190 27.59 11.90 -29.25
CA LYS A 190 28.97 11.80 -29.71
C LYS A 190 29.08 10.87 -30.93
N SER A 191 28.38 11.22 -32.00
CA SER A 191 28.70 10.78 -33.37
C SER A 191 28.39 11.91 -34.35
#